data_AF-F0YRA9-F1
#
_entry.id   AF-F0YRA9-F1
#
_cell.length_a   1.000
_cell.length_b   1.000
_cell.length_c   1.000
_cell.angle_alpha   90.00
_cell.angle_beta   90.00
_cell.angle_gamma   90.00
#
_symmetry.space_group_name_H-M   'P 1'
#
loop_
_entity.id
_entity.type
_entity.pdbx_description
1 polymer ?
#
loop_
_entity_poly.entity_id
_entity_poly.type
_entity_poly.pdbx_seq_one_letter_code
_entity_poly.pdbx_strand_id
1 'polypeptide(L)'
;SAADVQSAAAWRHRVAEARSITEAEAAEAAREQERLLAASSRRYQFTLKAKARPPPPPRPPGGPPPPHWRSPDPYVVLDVRRDASRAAARKAWLRLALKYHPDKSKSHGTRDAFIATRVPLRRLRGFGPAPAAPRRAPPPPAAPRAAAPPPDVAAAVDRATAARPDRGVVPWRRPAAAKPPADGEAGDDGLERHSKVLAGERAVAARRSRGAAAWGQSARFPEAPAPAPRDAGAAETPLSLKRATRPDVPG
;
A
#
# COMPACT_ATOMS: atom_id res chain seq x y z
N SER A 1 -21.15 64.89 -63.34
CA SER A 1 -21.98 63.93 -64.10
C SER A 1 -22.84 63.12 -63.14
N ALA A 2 -24.00 62.59 -63.58
CA ALA A 2 -24.81 61.67 -62.75
C ALA A 2 -24.01 60.45 -62.27
N ALA A 3 -23.00 60.03 -63.05
CA ALA A 3 -22.06 58.98 -62.69
C ALA A 3 -21.22 59.29 -61.43
N ASP A 4 -20.86 60.56 -61.21
CA ASP A 4 -20.07 60.97 -60.04
C ASP A 4 -20.89 60.90 -58.75
N VAL A 5 -22.18 61.26 -58.84
CA VAL A 5 -23.12 61.18 -57.71
C VAL A 5 -23.39 59.74 -57.32
N GLN A 6 -23.57 58.85 -58.31
CA GLN A 6 -23.74 57.41 -58.08
C GLN A 6 -22.47 56.78 -57.47
N SER A 7 -21.30 57.21 -57.93
CA SER A 7 -20.01 56.75 -57.39
C SER A 7 -19.81 57.20 -55.93
N ALA A 8 -20.18 58.43 -55.59
CA ALA A 8 -20.13 58.94 -54.22
C ALA A 8 -21.11 58.22 -53.28
N ALA A 9 -22.32 57.90 -53.76
CA ALA A 9 -23.29 57.13 -53.00
C ALA A 9 -22.80 55.69 -52.73
N ALA A 10 -22.24 55.03 -53.75
CA ALA A 10 -21.66 53.70 -53.61
C ALA A 10 -20.44 53.67 -52.68
N TRP A 11 -19.64 54.74 -52.64
CA TRP A 11 -18.55 54.86 -51.68
C TRP A 11 -19.06 55.02 -50.24
N ARG A 12 -20.07 55.87 -50.00
CA ARG A 12 -20.68 56.04 -48.67
C ARG A 12 -21.30 54.75 -48.14
N HIS A 13 -21.96 53.98 -49.01
CA HIS A 13 -22.50 52.67 -48.64
C HIS A 13 -21.39 51.71 -48.20
N ARG A 14 -20.31 51.59 -48.99
CA ARG A 14 -19.17 50.74 -48.63
C ARG A 14 -18.49 51.16 -47.34
N VAL A 15 -18.38 52.46 -47.07
CA VAL A 15 -17.84 52.97 -45.79
C VAL A 15 -18.79 52.67 -44.61
N ALA A 16 -20.11 52.80 -44.80
CA ALA A 16 -21.09 52.45 -43.78
C ALA A 16 -21.09 50.95 -43.47
N GLU A 17 -21.00 50.11 -44.51
CA GLU A 17 -20.90 48.66 -44.39
C GLU A 17 -19.61 48.25 -43.67
N ALA A 18 -18.46 48.82 -44.06
CA ALA A 18 -17.19 48.60 -43.36
C ALA A 18 -17.26 48.99 -41.87
N ARG A 19 -17.91 50.12 -41.53
CA ARG A 19 -18.14 50.52 -40.13
C ARG A 19 -19.04 49.53 -39.39
N SER A 20 -20.12 49.07 -40.02
CA SER A 20 -21.03 48.09 -39.40
C SER A 20 -20.36 46.76 -39.11
N ILE A 21 -19.44 46.31 -39.98
CA ILE A 21 -18.63 45.10 -39.76
C ILE A 21 -17.73 45.32 -38.54
N THR A 22 -17.04 46.46 -38.45
CA THR A 22 -16.18 46.75 -37.28
C THR A 22 -16.96 46.89 -35.97
N GLU A 23 -18.18 47.43 -36.01
CA GLU A 23 -19.05 47.52 -34.83
C GLU A 23 -19.55 46.15 -34.37
N ALA A 24 -19.89 45.25 -35.30
CA ALA A 24 -20.29 43.89 -35.00
C ALA A 24 -19.14 43.08 -34.37
N GLU A 25 -17.93 43.19 -34.93
CA GLU A 25 -16.72 42.55 -34.39
C GLU A 25 -16.39 43.08 -32.99
N ALA A 26 -16.51 44.40 -32.77
CA ALA A 26 -16.31 45.00 -31.45
C ALA A 26 -17.34 44.50 -30.41
N ALA A 27 -18.60 44.34 -30.82
CA ALA A 27 -19.65 43.82 -29.94
C ALA A 27 -19.43 42.34 -29.59
N GLU A 28 -18.96 41.52 -30.54
CA GLU A 28 -18.62 40.12 -30.28
C GLU A 28 -17.40 39.99 -29.35
N ALA A 29 -16.35 40.78 -29.59
CA ALA A 29 -15.18 40.84 -28.72
C ALA A 29 -15.56 41.23 -27.26
N ALA A 30 -16.48 42.18 -27.08
CA ALA A 30 -16.97 42.57 -25.76
C ALA A 30 -17.71 41.41 -25.05
N ARG A 31 -18.56 40.67 -25.78
CA ARG A 31 -19.25 39.48 -25.23
C ARG A 31 -18.27 38.37 -24.86
N GLU A 32 -17.22 38.16 -25.66
CA GLU A 32 -16.19 37.17 -25.35
C GLU A 32 -15.39 37.57 -24.11
N GLN A 33 -15.03 38.85 -23.98
CA GLN A 33 -14.37 39.37 -22.78
C GLN A 33 -15.24 39.19 -21.53
N GLU A 34 -16.54 39.48 -21.60
CA GLU A 34 -17.49 39.24 -20.50
C GLU A 34 -17.57 37.75 -20.16
N ARG A 35 -17.63 36.87 -21.16
CA ARG A 35 -17.64 35.41 -20.96
C ARG A 35 -16.37 34.92 -20.26
N LEU A 36 -15.21 35.44 -20.62
CA LEU A 36 -13.93 35.12 -20.00
C LEU A 36 -13.89 35.62 -18.54
N LEU A 37 -14.34 36.86 -18.29
CA LEU A 37 -14.44 37.41 -16.94
C LEU A 37 -15.42 36.61 -16.06
N ALA A 38 -16.56 36.18 -16.61
CA ALA A 38 -17.51 35.33 -15.91
C ALA A 38 -16.92 33.94 -15.61
N ALA A 39 -16.19 33.33 -16.55
CA ALA A 39 -15.53 32.04 -16.33
C ALA A 39 -14.41 32.13 -15.28
N SER A 40 -13.62 33.20 -15.31
CA SER A 40 -12.61 33.54 -14.30
C SER A 40 -13.25 33.69 -12.91
N SER A 41 -14.33 34.46 -12.81
CA SER A 41 -15.05 34.72 -11.56
C SER A 41 -15.60 33.43 -10.94
N ARG A 42 -16.13 32.50 -11.76
CA ARG A 42 -16.58 31.19 -11.27
C ARG A 42 -15.43 30.35 -10.68
N ARG A 43 -14.25 30.36 -11.31
CA ARG A 43 -13.06 29.67 -10.77
C ARG A 43 -12.63 30.28 -9.44
N TYR A 44 -12.61 31.60 -9.36
CA TYR A 44 -12.26 32.32 -8.13
C TYR A 44 -13.27 32.05 -6.99
N GLN A 45 -14.57 32.05 -7.28
CA GLN A 45 -15.57 31.70 -6.27
C GLN A 45 -15.47 30.25 -5.81
N PHE A 46 -15.13 29.31 -6.71
CA PHE A 46 -14.92 27.92 -6.35
C PHE A 46 -13.74 27.76 -5.39
N THR A 47 -12.62 28.45 -5.62
CA THR A 47 -11.46 28.37 -4.73
C THR A 47 -11.73 29.02 -3.36
N LEU A 48 -12.45 30.13 -3.32
CA LEU A 48 -12.90 30.74 -2.06
C LEU A 48 -13.84 29.81 -1.28
N LYS A 49 -14.84 29.22 -1.95
CA LYS A 49 -15.79 28.30 -1.30
C LYS A 49 -15.10 27.01 -0.84
N ALA A 50 -14.12 26.51 -1.57
CA ALA A 50 -13.31 25.36 -1.17
C ALA A 50 -12.48 25.66 0.10
N LYS A 51 -11.97 26.90 0.24
CA LYS A 51 -11.20 27.32 1.42
C LYS A 51 -12.07 27.63 2.64
N ALA A 52 -13.33 28.04 2.42
CA ALA A 52 -14.30 28.30 3.46
C ALA A 52 -14.98 27.02 4.00
N ARG A 53 -14.82 25.87 3.33
CA ARG A 53 -15.29 24.60 3.88
C ARG A 53 -14.41 24.24 5.09
N PRO A 54 -14.99 24.01 6.28
CA PRO A 54 -14.22 23.44 7.37
C PRO A 54 -13.60 22.12 6.88
N PRO A 55 -12.36 21.79 7.29
CA PRO A 55 -11.78 20.50 6.95
C PRO A 55 -12.77 19.41 7.38
N PRO A 56 -12.93 18.32 6.60
CA PRO A 56 -13.73 17.20 7.06
C PRO A 56 -13.21 16.80 8.45
N PRO A 57 -14.10 16.44 9.39
CA PRO A 57 -13.67 16.03 10.72
C PRO A 57 -12.60 14.94 10.56
N PRO A 58 -11.54 14.96 11.39
CA PRO A 58 -10.54 13.91 11.35
C PRO A 58 -11.26 12.57 11.43
N ARG A 59 -10.95 11.66 10.49
CA ARG A 59 -11.51 10.31 10.58
C ARG A 59 -11.18 9.79 11.97
N PRO A 60 -12.14 9.23 12.72
CA PRO A 60 -11.83 8.61 14.00
C PRO A 60 -10.67 7.64 13.73
N PRO A 61 -9.66 7.58 14.63
CA PRO A 61 -8.56 6.65 14.47
C PRO A 61 -9.17 5.27 14.24
N GLY A 62 -9.00 4.74 13.04
CA GLY A 62 -9.47 3.40 12.73
C GLY A 62 -8.89 2.50 13.81
N GLY A 63 -9.73 1.75 14.50
CA GLY A 63 -9.25 0.80 15.50
C GLY A 63 -8.15 -0.08 14.90
N PRO A 64 -7.22 -0.59 15.72
CA PRO A 64 -6.16 -1.45 15.22
C PRO A 64 -6.77 -2.53 14.32
N PRO A 65 -6.25 -2.72 13.09
CA PRO A 65 -6.82 -3.69 12.17
C PRO A 65 -6.90 -5.04 12.88
N PRO A 66 -7.99 -5.80 12.67
CA PRO A 66 -8.13 -7.10 13.30
C PRO A 66 -6.88 -7.93 12.98
N PRO A 67 -6.39 -8.74 13.93
CA PRO A 67 -5.19 -9.51 13.70
C PRO A 67 -5.36 -10.38 12.45
N HIS A 68 -4.38 -10.33 11.55
CA HIS A 68 -4.41 -11.02 10.24
C HIS A 68 -4.70 -12.52 10.35
N TRP A 69 -4.39 -13.17 11.47
CA TRP A 69 -4.70 -14.59 11.72
C TRP A 69 -6.19 -14.91 11.87
N ARG A 70 -7.08 -13.91 12.00
CA ARG A 70 -8.54 -14.06 11.94
C ARG A 70 -9.10 -13.98 10.52
N SER A 71 -8.28 -13.67 9.53
CA SER A 71 -8.72 -13.59 8.14
C SER A 71 -9.20 -14.96 7.64
N PRO A 72 -10.30 -15.04 6.87
CA PRO A 72 -10.70 -16.28 6.22
C PRO A 72 -9.73 -16.69 5.08
N ASP A 73 -8.93 -15.74 4.57
CA ASP A 73 -7.98 -15.98 3.49
C ASP A 73 -6.68 -16.60 4.03
N PRO A 74 -6.32 -17.84 3.63
CA PRO A 74 -5.12 -18.52 4.12
C PRO A 74 -3.82 -17.80 3.75
N TYR A 75 -3.78 -17.05 2.66
CA TYR A 75 -2.60 -16.31 2.22
C TYR A 75 -2.35 -15.08 3.11
N VAL A 76 -3.43 -14.43 3.56
CA VAL A 76 -3.37 -13.31 4.51
C VAL A 76 -2.97 -13.80 5.90
N VAL A 77 -3.48 -14.95 6.35
CA VAL A 77 -3.10 -15.53 7.66
C VAL A 77 -1.60 -15.87 7.71
N LEU A 78 -1.04 -16.40 6.61
CA LEU A 78 0.37 -16.76 6.52
C LEU A 78 1.29 -15.60 6.11
N ASP A 79 0.73 -14.44 5.77
CA ASP A 79 1.46 -13.29 5.25
C ASP A 79 2.33 -13.64 4.02
N VAL A 80 1.71 -14.34 3.06
CA VAL A 80 2.35 -14.73 1.80
C VAL A 80 1.49 -14.28 0.62
N ARG A 81 2.13 -14.05 -0.52
CA ARG A 81 1.40 -13.72 -1.75
C ARG A 81 0.58 -14.93 -2.23
N ARG A 82 -0.49 -14.67 -3.00
CA ARG A 82 -1.36 -15.72 -3.55
C ARG A 82 -0.68 -16.66 -4.55
N ASP A 83 0.39 -16.18 -5.19
CA ASP A 83 1.28 -16.91 -6.10
C ASP A 83 2.49 -17.55 -5.39
N ALA A 84 2.56 -17.49 -4.05
CA ALA A 84 3.68 -18.03 -3.31
C ALA A 84 3.80 -19.55 -3.45
N SER A 85 5.03 -20.03 -3.63
CA SER A 85 5.31 -21.46 -3.72
C SER A 85 5.02 -22.19 -2.40
N ARG A 86 4.83 -23.51 -2.48
CA ARG A 86 4.62 -24.38 -1.31
C ARG A 86 5.73 -24.23 -0.27
N ALA A 87 6.99 -24.11 -0.72
CA ALA A 87 8.14 -23.92 0.15
C ALA A 87 8.06 -22.58 0.91
N ALA A 88 7.64 -21.51 0.23
CA ALA A 88 7.44 -20.20 0.84
C ALA A 88 6.34 -20.22 1.91
N ALA A 89 5.20 -20.85 1.61
CA ALA A 89 4.12 -21.03 2.58
C ALA A 89 4.56 -21.83 3.83
N ARG A 90 5.34 -22.91 3.64
CA ARG A 90 5.90 -23.68 4.77
C ARG A 90 6.85 -22.84 5.62
N LYS A 91 7.72 -22.05 4.99
CA LYS A 91 8.69 -21.19 5.66
C LYS A 91 7.97 -20.09 6.46
N ALA A 92 6.94 -19.48 5.88
CA ALA A 92 6.12 -18.47 6.56
C ALA A 92 5.37 -19.07 7.75
N TRP A 93 4.76 -20.25 7.57
CA TRP A 93 4.12 -20.98 8.66
C TRP A 93 5.11 -21.31 9.79
N LEU A 94 6.33 -21.78 9.48
CA LEU A 94 7.32 -22.11 10.52
C LEU A 94 7.70 -20.88 11.35
N ARG A 95 7.82 -19.71 10.72
CA ARG A 95 8.09 -18.44 11.43
C ARG A 95 6.95 -18.07 12.38
N LEU A 96 5.70 -18.21 11.94
CA LEU A 96 4.51 -17.95 12.77
C LEU A 96 4.38 -19.00 13.88
N ALA A 97 4.64 -20.26 13.58
CA ALA A 97 4.61 -21.36 14.54
C ALA A 97 5.63 -21.16 15.66
N LEU A 98 6.83 -20.68 15.35
CA LEU A 98 7.85 -20.34 16.35
C LEU A 98 7.45 -19.11 17.18
N LYS A 99 6.82 -18.11 16.55
CA LYS A 99 6.36 -16.88 17.21
C LYS A 99 5.19 -17.11 18.17
N TYR A 100 4.23 -17.94 17.77
CA TYR A 100 2.99 -18.22 18.52
C TYR A 100 2.98 -19.60 19.17
N HIS A 101 4.15 -20.26 19.31
CA HIS A 101 4.21 -21.57 19.94
C HIS A 101 3.69 -21.49 21.38
N PRO A 102 2.75 -22.35 21.82
CA PRO A 102 2.16 -22.26 23.16
C PRO A 102 3.20 -22.47 24.27
N ASP A 103 4.27 -23.22 23.98
CA ASP A 103 5.39 -23.44 24.93
C ASP A 103 6.26 -22.17 25.13
N LYS A 104 6.46 -21.38 24.06
CA LYS A 104 7.38 -20.23 24.08
C LYS A 104 6.68 -18.91 24.41
N SER A 105 5.38 -18.81 24.19
CA SER A 105 4.61 -17.56 24.31
C SER A 105 3.45 -17.70 25.28
N LYS A 106 3.53 -17.00 26.42
CA LYS A 106 2.55 -17.04 27.53
C LYS A 106 1.39 -16.05 27.37
N SER A 107 1.32 -15.29 26.28
CA SER A 107 0.25 -14.31 26.09
C SER A 107 -1.09 -14.98 25.76
N HIS A 108 -2.17 -14.42 26.31
CA HIS A 108 -3.52 -14.89 26.01
C HIS A 108 -3.80 -14.76 24.49
N GLY A 109 -4.31 -15.82 23.88
CA GLY A 109 -4.64 -15.89 22.44
C GLY A 109 -3.54 -16.44 21.52
N THR A 110 -2.34 -16.76 22.01
CA THR A 110 -1.28 -17.40 21.20
C THR A 110 -1.68 -18.80 20.74
N ARG A 111 -2.35 -19.56 21.59
CA ARG A 111 -2.91 -20.88 21.25
C ARG A 111 -3.90 -20.77 20.09
N ASP A 112 -4.79 -19.78 20.11
CA ASP A 112 -5.76 -19.57 19.05
C ASP A 112 -5.08 -19.13 17.74
N ALA A 113 -4.10 -18.23 17.82
CA ALA A 113 -3.30 -17.83 16.67
C ALA A 113 -2.50 -19.01 16.07
N PHE A 114 -1.97 -19.90 16.92
CA PHE A 114 -1.26 -21.10 16.48
C PHE A 114 -2.19 -22.10 15.78
N ILE A 115 -3.40 -22.31 16.32
CA ILE A 115 -4.42 -23.17 15.68
C ILE A 115 -4.87 -22.54 14.36
N ALA A 116 -5.16 -21.24 14.36
CA ALA A 116 -5.63 -20.50 13.21
C ALA A 116 -4.61 -20.49 12.06
N THR A 117 -3.31 -20.56 12.33
CA THR A 117 -2.26 -20.64 11.29
C THR A 117 -2.05 -22.06 10.76
N ARG A 118 -2.39 -23.12 11.53
CA ARG A 118 -2.22 -24.52 11.11
C ARG A 118 -3.27 -25.00 10.10
N VAL A 119 -4.50 -24.50 10.19
CA VAL A 119 -5.60 -24.86 9.27
C VAL A 119 -5.36 -24.38 7.83
N PRO A 120 -4.98 -23.11 7.58
CA PRO A 120 -4.58 -22.59 6.27
C PRO A 120 -3.55 -23.43 5.54
N LEU A 121 -2.48 -23.86 6.23
CA LEU A 121 -1.41 -24.64 5.62
C LEU A 121 -1.93 -25.96 5.04
N ARG A 122 -2.92 -26.59 5.69
CA ARG A 122 -3.57 -27.82 5.18
C ARG A 122 -4.53 -27.53 4.01
N ARG A 123 -5.17 -26.37 4.00
CA ARG A 123 -6.13 -25.96 2.96
C ARG A 123 -5.46 -25.52 1.66
N LEU A 124 -4.24 -24.97 1.72
CA LEU A 124 -3.45 -24.68 0.54
C LEU A 124 -3.16 -26.00 -0.19
N ARG A 125 -3.89 -26.23 -1.29
CA ARG A 125 -3.86 -27.45 -2.11
C ARG A 125 -2.40 -27.87 -2.36
N GLY A 126 -2.15 -29.16 -2.21
CA GLY A 126 -0.81 -29.74 -2.39
C GLY A 126 -0.03 -29.96 -1.09
N PHE A 127 -0.53 -29.54 0.09
CA PHE A 127 0.04 -29.94 1.39
C PHE A 127 -0.44 -31.28 1.94
N GLY A 128 -1.21 -32.04 1.17
CA GLY A 128 -1.39 -33.47 1.44
C GLY A 128 -0.06 -34.23 1.37
N PRO A 129 -0.02 -35.49 1.85
CA PRO A 129 1.06 -36.39 1.46
C PRO A 129 1.19 -36.28 -0.07
N ALA A 130 2.43 -36.13 -0.57
CA ALA A 130 2.66 -36.17 -2.01
C ALA A 130 1.87 -37.36 -2.57
N PRO A 131 1.14 -37.20 -3.71
CA PRO A 131 0.46 -38.34 -4.32
C PRO A 131 1.49 -39.45 -4.34
N ALA A 132 1.19 -40.57 -3.67
CA ALA A 132 2.17 -41.60 -3.37
C ALA A 132 2.92 -41.85 -4.67
N ALA A 133 4.19 -41.43 -4.72
CA ALA A 133 5.00 -41.63 -5.91
C ALA A 133 4.80 -43.10 -6.26
N PRO A 134 4.49 -43.43 -7.53
CA PRO A 134 4.12 -44.79 -7.92
C PRO A 134 5.11 -45.70 -7.25
N ARG A 135 4.63 -46.50 -6.28
CA ARG A 135 5.49 -47.27 -5.38
C ARG A 135 6.47 -47.96 -6.32
N ARG A 136 7.74 -47.55 -6.27
CA ARG A 136 8.77 -48.11 -7.12
C ARG A 136 8.63 -49.61 -6.91
N ALA A 137 8.32 -50.35 -7.98
CA ALA A 137 8.08 -51.77 -7.88
C ALA A 137 9.17 -52.35 -6.97
N PRO A 138 8.82 -53.19 -5.98
CA PRO A 138 9.82 -53.77 -5.12
C PRO A 138 10.93 -54.31 -6.01
N PRO A 139 12.21 -53.99 -5.71
CA PRO A 139 13.30 -54.49 -6.53
C PRO A 139 13.11 -56.01 -6.68
N PRO A 140 13.26 -56.57 -7.89
CA PRO A 140 13.14 -58.01 -8.06
C PRO A 140 14.06 -58.70 -7.04
N PRO A 141 13.65 -59.85 -6.48
CA PRO A 141 14.48 -60.58 -5.52
C PRO A 141 15.88 -60.72 -6.11
N ALA A 142 16.88 -60.24 -5.38
CA ALA A 142 18.25 -60.27 -5.84
C ALA A 142 18.61 -61.72 -6.20
N ALA A 143 19.00 -61.95 -7.45
CA ALA A 143 19.54 -63.24 -7.87
C ALA A 143 20.65 -63.64 -6.89
N PRO A 144 20.80 -64.93 -6.56
CA PRO A 144 21.86 -65.39 -5.67
C PRO A 144 23.21 -64.90 -6.21
N ARG A 145 23.82 -63.95 -5.50
CA ARG A 145 25.16 -63.50 -5.80
C ARG A 145 26.06 -64.72 -5.67
N ALA A 146 26.52 -65.26 -6.80
CA ALA A 146 27.68 -66.15 -6.82
C ALA A 146 28.77 -65.46 -6.01
N ALA A 147 29.30 -66.17 -5.02
CA ALA A 147 30.27 -65.66 -4.06
C ALA A 147 31.47 -65.07 -4.80
N ALA A 148 31.47 -63.75 -4.97
CA ALA A 148 32.66 -63.04 -5.38
C ALA A 148 33.69 -63.23 -4.26
N PRO A 149 34.95 -63.57 -4.58
CA PRO A 149 35.99 -63.71 -3.57
C PRO A 149 36.13 -62.39 -2.77
N PRO A 150 36.42 -62.48 -1.47
CA PRO A 150 36.58 -61.29 -0.64
C PRO A 150 37.64 -60.36 -1.25
N PRO A 151 37.37 -59.06 -1.40
CA PRO A 151 38.40 -58.13 -1.82
C PRO A 151 39.51 -58.14 -0.76
N ASP A 152 40.74 -58.29 -1.23
CA ASP A 152 41.95 -58.29 -0.42
C ASP A 152 42.02 -56.99 0.40
N VAL A 153 41.75 -57.13 1.70
CA VAL A 153 41.63 -56.00 2.65
C VAL A 153 42.93 -55.21 2.78
N ALA A 154 44.07 -55.78 2.37
CA ALA A 154 45.35 -55.10 2.38
C ALA A 154 45.45 -53.99 1.32
N ALA A 155 44.85 -54.15 0.13
CA ALA A 155 44.95 -53.15 -0.94
C ALA A 155 44.03 -51.94 -0.75
N ALA A 156 43.03 -52.02 0.13
CA ALA A 156 42.06 -50.95 0.35
C ALA A 156 42.57 -49.89 1.35
N VAL A 157 43.48 -50.25 2.26
CA VAL A 157 44.03 -49.32 3.26
C VAL A 157 45.04 -48.35 2.64
N ASP A 158 45.88 -48.82 1.72
CA ASP A 158 46.89 -47.95 1.06
C ASP A 158 46.28 -46.90 0.12
N ARG A 159 45.07 -47.13 -0.39
CA ARG A 159 44.37 -46.15 -1.23
C ARG A 159 43.64 -45.07 -0.42
N ALA A 160 43.48 -45.25 0.90
CA ALA A 160 42.85 -44.28 1.79
C ALA A 160 43.85 -43.28 2.41
N THR A 161 45.15 -43.59 2.41
CA THR A 161 46.24 -42.73 2.90
C THR A 161 46.92 -41.90 1.81
N ALA A 162 46.70 -42.23 0.53
CA ALA A 162 47.21 -41.41 -0.57
C ALA A 162 46.36 -40.15 -0.80
N ALA A 163 46.88 -39.02 -0.32
CA ALA A 163 46.62 -37.66 -0.80
C ALA A 163 45.13 -37.23 -0.86
N ARG A 164 44.59 -36.81 0.29
CA ARG A 164 43.56 -35.77 0.29
C ARG A 164 44.28 -34.43 0.07
N PRO A 165 44.15 -33.78 -1.11
CA PRO A 165 44.61 -32.41 -1.24
C PRO A 165 43.80 -31.55 -0.27
N ASP A 166 44.57 -30.75 0.46
CA ASP A 166 44.16 -29.70 1.39
C ASP A 166 42.80 -29.09 1.01
N ARG A 167 41.77 -29.35 1.82
CA ARG A 167 40.56 -28.54 1.80
C ARG A 167 40.92 -27.20 2.43
N GLY A 168 41.54 -26.36 1.61
CA GLY A 168 41.84 -24.98 1.93
C GLY A 168 40.61 -24.32 2.52
N VAL A 169 40.76 -23.87 3.76
CA VAL A 169 39.88 -22.91 4.40
C VAL A 169 39.81 -21.72 3.44
N VAL A 170 38.67 -21.51 2.79
CA VAL A 170 38.44 -20.32 1.98
C VAL A 170 38.40 -19.14 2.95
N PRO A 171 39.40 -18.24 2.97
CA PRO A 171 39.26 -17.02 3.75
C PRO A 171 38.14 -16.21 3.10
N TRP A 172 37.11 -15.89 3.87
CA TRP A 172 36.11 -14.91 3.47
C TRP A 172 36.83 -13.57 3.20
N ARG A 173 37.16 -13.31 1.93
CA ARG A 173 37.67 -12.00 1.53
C ARG A 173 36.54 -11.00 1.70
N ARG A 174 36.73 -10.11 2.68
CA ARG A 174 35.95 -8.88 2.82
C ARG A 174 36.09 -8.10 1.50
N PRO A 175 35.00 -7.78 0.78
CA PRO A 175 35.11 -6.97 -0.43
C PRO A 175 35.78 -5.65 -0.07
N ALA A 176 36.81 -5.28 -0.83
CA ALA A 176 37.51 -4.02 -0.66
C ALA A 176 36.51 -2.87 -0.72
N ALA A 177 36.55 -1.99 0.29
CA ALA A 177 35.83 -0.74 0.26
C ALA A 177 36.21 -0.01 -1.04
N ALA A 178 35.20 0.41 -1.81
CA ALA A 178 35.40 1.19 -3.00
C ALA A 178 36.28 2.40 -2.65
N LYS A 179 37.45 2.48 -3.28
CA LYS A 179 38.34 3.63 -3.21
C LYS A 179 37.51 4.85 -3.66
N PRO A 180 37.37 5.91 -2.85
CA PRO A 180 36.73 7.13 -3.34
C PRO A 180 37.50 7.62 -4.58
N PRO A 181 36.81 8.14 -5.60
CA PRO A 181 37.46 8.69 -6.77
C PRO A 181 38.44 9.77 -6.31
N ALA A 182 39.67 9.67 -6.82
CA ALA A 182 40.73 10.61 -6.57
C ALA A 182 40.29 12.01 -7.01
N ASP A 183 40.71 13.00 -6.22
CA ASP A 183 40.48 14.41 -6.41
C ASP A 183 40.69 14.84 -7.87
N GLY A 184 39.62 15.27 -8.51
CA GLY A 184 39.61 15.73 -9.90
C GLY A 184 38.38 16.58 -10.17
N GLU A 185 38.57 17.88 -10.09
CA GLU A 185 37.66 18.96 -10.51
C GLU A 185 36.32 19.06 -9.77
N ALA A 186 36.40 19.60 -8.55
CA ALA A 186 35.28 20.33 -7.94
C ALA A 186 35.05 21.64 -8.73
N GLY A 187 34.19 21.57 -9.74
CA GLY A 187 33.53 22.77 -10.26
C GLY A 187 32.63 23.37 -9.18
N ASP A 188 32.59 24.71 -9.12
CA ASP A 188 31.90 25.55 -8.13
C ASP A 188 30.37 25.31 -7.97
N ASP A 189 29.78 24.40 -8.74
CA ASP A 189 28.34 24.08 -8.75
C ASP A 189 27.87 23.25 -7.52
N GLY A 190 28.79 22.82 -6.65
CA GLY A 190 28.51 22.00 -5.48
C GLY A 190 27.94 22.80 -4.29
N LEU A 191 28.42 24.02 -4.07
CA LEU A 191 27.99 24.85 -2.94
C LEU A 191 26.54 25.36 -3.09
N GLU A 192 26.11 25.63 -4.32
CA GLU A 192 24.75 26.15 -4.57
C GLU A 192 23.66 25.08 -4.38
N ARG A 193 23.97 23.81 -4.64
CA ARG A 193 23.02 22.70 -4.42
C ARG A 193 22.90 22.36 -2.94
N HIS A 194 24.00 22.41 -2.18
CA HIS A 194 23.96 22.18 -0.74
C HIS A 194 23.25 23.32 0.02
N SER A 195 23.34 24.58 -0.44
CA SER A 195 22.62 25.70 0.18
C SER A 195 21.10 25.57 0.01
N LYS A 196 20.62 25.10 -1.16
CA LYS A 196 19.19 24.84 -1.40
C LYS A 196 18.64 23.69 -0.56
N VAL A 197 19.43 22.65 -0.31
CA VAL A 197 19.02 21.53 0.56
C VAL A 197 18.91 22.01 2.02
N LEU A 198 19.89 22.78 2.53
CA LEU A 198 19.85 23.32 3.89
C LEU A 198 18.73 24.36 4.10
N ALA A 199 18.40 25.15 3.08
CA ALA A 199 17.24 26.05 3.11
C ALA A 199 15.91 25.29 3.16
N GLY A 200 15.80 24.18 2.41
CA GLY A 200 14.65 23.28 2.46
C GLY A 200 14.47 22.59 3.82
N GLU A 201 15.56 22.08 4.41
CA GLU A 201 15.51 21.42 5.72
C GLU A 201 15.16 22.39 6.86
N ARG A 202 15.65 23.64 6.82
CA ARG A 202 15.26 24.68 7.79
C ARG A 202 13.77 25.01 7.69
N ALA A 203 13.19 25.06 6.49
CA ALA A 203 11.76 25.28 6.31
C ALA A 203 10.90 24.13 6.85
N VAL A 204 11.36 22.88 6.72
CA VAL A 204 10.69 21.69 7.27
C VAL A 204 10.78 21.66 8.79
N ALA A 205 11.94 21.98 9.37
CA ALA A 205 12.13 22.08 10.82
C ALA A 205 11.25 23.18 11.45
N ALA A 206 11.17 24.35 10.81
CA ALA A 206 10.31 25.46 11.26
C ALA A 206 8.80 25.18 11.15
N ARG A 207 8.40 24.21 10.30
CA ARG A 207 7.02 23.75 10.19
C ARG A 207 6.68 22.70 11.27
N ARG A 208 7.65 21.86 11.66
CA ARG A 208 7.50 20.90 12.77
C ARG A 208 7.41 21.59 14.14
N SER A 209 8.20 22.64 14.38
CA SER A 209 8.15 23.38 15.66
C SER A 209 6.82 24.13 15.86
N ARG A 210 6.23 24.68 14.78
CA ARG A 210 4.89 25.28 14.83
C ARG A 210 3.76 24.26 15.03
N GLY A 211 3.93 23.03 14.55
CA GLY A 211 2.99 21.93 14.83
C GLY A 211 3.00 21.48 16.29
N ALA A 212 4.17 21.48 16.96
CA ALA A 212 4.29 21.06 18.35
C ALA A 212 3.66 22.08 19.34
N ALA A 213 3.80 23.38 19.08
CA ALA A 213 3.20 24.42 19.93
C ALA A 213 1.65 24.42 19.89
N ALA A 214 1.05 23.97 18.78
CA ALA A 214 -0.41 23.89 18.63
C ALA A 214 -1.05 22.73 19.41
N TRP A 215 -0.28 21.70 19.81
CA TRP A 215 -0.79 20.58 20.60
C TRP A 215 -0.70 20.83 22.12
N GLY A 216 0.14 21.76 22.57
CA GLY A 216 0.32 22.07 24.00
C GLY A 216 -0.80 22.90 24.62
N GLN A 217 -1.66 23.57 23.83
CA GLN A 217 -2.74 24.41 24.35
C GLN A 217 -4.12 23.71 24.41
N SER A 218 -4.27 22.53 23.79
CA SER A 218 -5.54 21.80 23.75
C SER A 218 -5.70 20.77 24.88
N ALA A 219 -4.77 20.69 25.82
CA ALA A 219 -4.81 19.77 26.97
C ALA A 219 -5.43 20.38 28.24
N ARG A 220 -6.15 21.51 28.14
CA ARG A 220 -7.10 21.91 29.18
C ARG A 220 -8.41 21.17 28.95
N PHE A 221 -8.53 20.00 29.58
CA PHE A 221 -9.79 19.28 29.68
C PHE A 221 -10.86 20.22 30.25
N PRO A 222 -12.03 20.36 29.62
CA PRO A 222 -13.15 21.00 30.28
C PRO A 222 -13.54 20.13 31.49
N GLU A 223 -13.56 20.77 32.65
CA GLU A 223 -14.03 20.23 33.91
C GLU A 223 -15.41 19.61 33.70
N ALA A 224 -15.56 18.33 34.08
CA ALA A 224 -16.77 17.57 33.81
C ALA A 224 -17.97 18.21 34.53
N PRO A 225 -19.11 18.44 33.84
CA PRO A 225 -20.31 18.93 34.49
C PRO A 225 -20.81 17.88 35.49
N ALA A 226 -21.17 18.36 36.68
CA ALA A 226 -21.69 17.53 37.77
C ALA A 226 -22.88 16.65 37.31
N PRO A 227 -22.99 15.40 37.80
CA PRO A 227 -24.05 14.50 37.40
C PRO A 227 -25.42 15.04 37.85
N ALA A 228 -26.33 15.19 36.89
CA ALA A 228 -27.72 15.56 37.16
C ALA A 228 -28.43 14.47 38.01
N PRO A 229 -29.39 14.85 38.87
CA PRO A 229 -30.16 13.92 39.67
C PRO A 229 -30.95 12.95 38.76
N ARG A 230 -30.89 11.66 39.10
CA ARG A 230 -31.65 10.61 38.43
C ARG A 230 -33.12 10.75 38.82
N ASP A 231 -33.93 11.24 37.89
CA ASP A 231 -35.38 11.10 37.98
C ASP A 231 -35.76 9.62 37.86
N ALA A 232 -36.28 9.09 38.96
CA ALA A 232 -36.96 7.82 39.00
C ALA A 232 -38.37 7.99 38.42
N GLY A 233 -38.66 7.29 37.32
CA GLY A 233 -40.04 7.07 36.89
C GLY A 233 -40.26 7.22 35.40
N ALA A 234 -40.18 6.11 34.66
CA ALA A 234 -40.96 5.95 33.43
C ALA A 234 -41.19 4.47 33.15
N ALA A 235 -42.39 4.04 33.57
CA ALA A 235 -43.20 2.95 33.10
C ALA A 235 -42.68 2.14 31.89
N GLU A 236 -42.60 0.83 32.14
CA GLU A 236 -42.49 -0.24 31.16
C GLU A 236 -43.61 -0.15 30.11
N THR A 237 -43.25 -0.26 28.83
CA THR A 237 -44.21 -0.48 27.74
C THR A 237 -43.96 -1.88 27.17
N PRO A 238 -44.96 -2.78 27.12
CA PRO A 238 -44.76 -4.13 26.61
C PRO A 238 -44.66 -4.15 25.08
N LEU A 239 -43.65 -4.87 24.61
CA LEU A 239 -43.37 -5.23 23.22
C LEU A 239 -44.59 -5.91 22.56
N SER A 240 -45.24 -5.20 21.65
CA SER A 240 -46.21 -5.80 20.72
C SER A 240 -45.46 -6.56 19.61
N LEU A 241 -45.45 -7.88 19.76
CA LEU A 241 -44.94 -8.87 18.82
C LEU A 241 -45.84 -8.92 17.57
N LYS A 242 -45.49 -8.20 16.50
CA LYS A 242 -46.16 -8.35 15.20
C LYS A 242 -45.70 -9.65 14.53
N ARG A 243 -46.51 -10.71 14.63
CA ARG A 243 -46.44 -11.91 13.79
C ARG A 243 -46.68 -11.50 12.33
N ALA A 244 -45.68 -11.70 11.48
CA ALA A 244 -45.82 -11.60 10.03
C ALA A 244 -46.46 -12.89 9.48
N THR A 245 -47.65 -12.74 8.93
CA THR A 245 -48.39 -13.78 8.20
C THR A 245 -47.70 -14.05 6.86
N ARG A 246 -47.36 -15.31 6.58
CA ARG A 246 -46.89 -15.79 5.27
C ARG A 246 -48.06 -15.77 4.28
N PRO A 247 -47.92 -15.22 3.06
CA PRO A 247 -48.92 -15.44 2.02
C PRO A 247 -48.77 -16.85 1.42
N ASP A 248 -49.93 -17.48 1.29
CA ASP A 248 -50.20 -18.74 0.61
C ASP A 248 -49.93 -18.61 -0.90
N VAL A 249 -49.36 -19.65 -1.52
CA VAL A 249 -49.11 -19.72 -2.97
C VAL A 249 -50.05 -20.77 -3.54
N PRO A 250 -51.07 -20.41 -4.33
CA PRO A 250 -51.83 -21.40 -5.08
C PRO A 250 -51.05 -21.84 -6.32
N GLY A 251 -51.19 -23.13 -6.66
CA GLY A 251 -50.53 -23.82 -7.77
C GLY A 251 -51.10 -23.51 -9.15
#